data_AF-A0AAE3QYE3-F1
#
_entry.id   AF-A0AAE3QYE3-F1
#
_cell.length_a   1.000
_cell.length_b   1.000
_cell.length_c   1.000
_cell.angle_alpha   90.00
_cell.angle_beta   90.00
_cell.angle_gamma   90.00
#
_symmetry.space_group_name_H-M   'P 1'
#
loop_
_entity.id
_entity.type
_entity.pdbx_description
1 polymer ?
#
loop_
_entity_poly.entity_id
_entity_poly.type
_entity_poly.pdbx_seq_one_letter_code
_entity_poly.pdbx_strand_id
1 'polypeptide(L)'
;MNPIRRILNADKALSEEVHELIESGKNLPIAIRNNINQNAMEKAMVGPAPELPRAEAMILLHVRPALLIKKNKVILPDSVELKNRIRPFIKKIEHVIPSVGRIEFLKAGKKYGGTGWLITEDTIVTNRHVASLVAMKKGKSFVFRKNPLGDTMEALIDFKEEYWGDNVAVPEFEVELEKIVYMTEDNTTQPDIAFFKIKKHNKLPEPIVISTRKIIEKQFVSVIGYPAYDPNSIISTMAAKEVFNNIYEVKRCSPGEILENVSDSWYFYHDCTTLGGNSGSVVVDNETGSAIGLHFMGEVEKENYAVKGEEILKHLRKVSPKFVTGDLRLASEIESEQEDVFTESAPEEYNDRAGYLPDFLGKKYSVPLPQVTRDKDNVLTFEFNGETQSELKYHHFTVVMNRERRQCFYSACNIDGLLSKRGVKRTGWKYDSRIPKEFQIKNECYGNPPKFSRGHMTRKEDPIWGDLTLARAAGGDSFHVTNATPQMQSFNAPVWLALEDYALENARQDAMKISVFTGPIFTEQDPVKYSVKIPVDFFKIIVFIHDTTRKLCATGYTVSQKDHLSNQEFVFGEFETYQVSIKSIERRTGLHFGNLSSVDPIKGLEAFGAPLAKVEEIRFV
;
A
#
# COMPACT_ATOMS: atom_id res chain seq x y z
N MET A 1 -21.76 12.18 20.98
CA MET A 1 -21.41 10.84 21.50
C MET A 1 -19.93 10.90 21.85
N ASN A 2 -19.49 10.40 23.01
CA ASN A 2 -18.07 10.40 23.40
C ASN A 2 -17.22 9.77 22.26
N PRO A 3 -16.12 10.41 21.80
CA PRO A 3 -15.23 9.87 20.77
C PRO A 3 -14.79 8.43 21.03
N ILE A 4 -14.48 8.10 22.29
CA ILE A 4 -14.09 6.75 22.71
C ILE A 4 -15.22 5.78 22.39
N ARG A 5 -16.45 6.08 22.82
CA ARG A 5 -17.60 5.22 22.53
C ARG A 5 -17.86 5.10 21.04
N ARG A 6 -17.72 6.18 20.28
CA ARG A 6 -17.88 6.13 18.83
C ARG A 6 -16.87 5.16 18.20
N ILE A 7 -15.60 5.25 18.61
CA ILE A 7 -14.53 4.35 18.13
C ILE A 7 -14.80 2.91 18.57
N LEU A 8 -15.03 2.65 19.87
CA LEU A 8 -15.23 1.30 20.40
C LEU A 8 -16.54 0.65 19.90
N ASN A 9 -17.56 1.43 19.56
CA ASN A 9 -18.79 0.90 18.94
C ASN A 9 -18.61 0.61 17.45
N ALA A 10 -17.76 1.37 16.76
CA ALA A 10 -17.51 1.20 15.33
C ALA A 10 -16.43 0.13 15.04
N ASP A 11 -15.49 -0.08 15.96
CA ASP A 11 -14.32 -0.93 15.81
C ASP A 11 -14.30 -2.05 16.86
N LYS A 12 -14.86 -3.20 16.47
CA LYS A 12 -15.01 -4.37 17.34
C LYS A 12 -13.66 -4.90 17.83
N ALA A 13 -12.62 -4.92 16.99
CA ALA A 13 -11.33 -5.50 17.35
C ALA A 13 -10.59 -4.63 18.39
N LEU A 14 -10.61 -3.30 18.22
CA LEU A 14 -10.09 -2.38 19.24
C LEU A 14 -10.91 -2.44 20.53
N SER A 15 -12.22 -2.59 20.41
CA SER A 15 -13.11 -2.76 21.55
C SER A 15 -12.78 -4.01 22.35
N GLU A 16 -12.64 -5.16 21.69
CA GLU A 16 -12.26 -6.42 22.32
C GLU A 16 -10.89 -6.32 23.00
N GLU A 17 -9.89 -5.72 22.36
CA GLU A 17 -8.56 -5.51 22.98
C GLU A 17 -8.64 -4.67 24.26
N VAL A 18 -9.40 -3.55 24.23
CA VAL A 18 -9.55 -2.66 25.38
C VAL A 18 -10.30 -3.35 26.52
N HIS A 19 -11.40 -4.05 26.22
CA HIS A 19 -12.17 -4.80 27.22
C HIS A 19 -11.33 -5.94 27.81
N GLU A 20 -10.66 -6.75 26.99
CA GLU A 20 -9.83 -7.86 27.46
C GLU A 20 -8.73 -7.37 28.41
N LEU A 21 -8.03 -6.28 28.07
CA LEU A 21 -6.97 -5.73 28.91
C LEU A 21 -7.51 -5.17 30.22
N ILE A 22 -8.62 -4.41 30.19
CA ILE A 22 -9.18 -3.79 31.39
C ILE A 22 -9.85 -4.84 32.30
N GLU A 23 -10.68 -5.72 31.77
CA GLU A 23 -11.44 -6.72 32.54
C GLU A 23 -10.56 -7.86 33.09
N SER A 24 -9.48 -8.23 32.39
CA SER A 24 -8.53 -9.25 32.88
C SER A 24 -7.62 -8.77 34.02
N GLY A 25 -7.76 -7.51 34.46
CA GLY A 25 -6.94 -6.90 35.51
C GLY A 25 -5.52 -6.54 35.07
N LYS A 26 -5.16 -6.76 33.79
CA LYS A 26 -3.87 -6.34 33.23
C LYS A 26 -3.80 -4.82 33.06
N ASN A 27 -4.93 -4.19 32.75
CA ASN A 27 -5.09 -2.78 32.39
C ASN A 27 -4.29 -2.38 31.13
N LEU A 28 -4.53 -1.18 30.58
CA LEU A 28 -3.78 -0.67 29.43
C LEU A 28 -2.34 -0.33 29.86
N PRO A 29 -1.29 -0.73 29.10
CA PRO A 29 0.09 -0.42 29.47
C PRO A 29 0.36 1.08 29.70
N ILE A 30 -0.33 1.95 28.96
CA ILE A 30 -0.23 3.40 29.14
C ILE A 30 -0.94 3.90 30.41
N ALA A 31 -2.06 3.28 30.80
CA ALA A 31 -2.75 3.58 32.05
C ALA A 31 -1.89 3.19 33.27
N ILE A 32 -1.24 2.02 33.21
CA ILE A 32 -0.30 1.56 34.26
C ILE A 32 0.84 2.56 34.43
N ARG A 33 1.47 2.98 33.33
CA ARG A 33 2.58 3.96 33.35
C ARG A 33 2.18 5.32 33.95
N ASN A 34 0.90 5.69 33.84
CA ASN A 34 0.36 6.95 34.36
C ASN A 34 -0.40 6.80 35.69
N ASN A 35 -0.26 5.65 36.38
CA ASN A 35 -0.89 5.37 37.67
C ASN A 35 -2.43 5.51 37.67
N ILE A 36 -3.07 5.16 36.55
CA ILE A 36 -4.54 5.14 36.44
C ILE A 36 -5.04 3.73 36.80
N ASN A 37 -5.84 3.64 37.86
CA ASN A 37 -6.37 2.37 38.34
C ASN A 37 -7.47 1.80 37.42
N GLN A 38 -7.66 0.48 37.49
CA GLN A 38 -8.61 -0.26 36.65
C GLN A 38 -10.06 0.24 36.79
N ASN A 39 -10.53 0.53 38.01
CA ASN A 39 -11.89 1.03 38.25
C ASN A 39 -12.16 2.36 37.53
N ALA A 40 -11.17 3.26 37.47
CA ALA A 40 -11.28 4.48 36.69
C ALA A 40 -11.38 4.21 35.18
N MET A 41 -10.67 3.19 34.68
CA MET A 41 -10.71 2.77 33.27
C MET A 41 -12.05 2.14 32.90
N GLU A 42 -12.56 1.23 33.74
CA GLU A 42 -13.90 0.62 33.56
C GLU A 42 -15.00 1.68 33.52
N LYS A 43 -14.97 2.63 34.47
CA LYS A 43 -15.93 3.75 34.49
C LYS A 43 -15.80 4.66 33.26
N ALA A 44 -14.59 4.90 32.75
CA ALA A 44 -14.39 5.71 31.55
C ALA A 44 -14.95 5.05 30.28
N MET A 45 -15.08 3.72 30.24
CA MET A 45 -15.72 3.02 29.12
C MET A 45 -17.25 3.17 29.12
N VAL A 46 -17.88 3.11 30.30
CA VAL A 46 -19.35 3.03 30.44
C VAL A 46 -20.03 4.29 30.97
N GLY A 47 -19.27 5.25 31.53
CA GLY A 47 -19.77 6.49 32.14
C GLY A 47 -19.99 7.63 31.14
N PRO A 48 -20.89 8.59 31.40
CA PRO A 48 -21.09 9.75 30.54
C PRO A 48 -19.83 10.64 30.52
N ALA A 49 -19.49 11.19 29.35
CA ALA A 49 -18.34 12.08 29.20
C ALA A 49 -18.63 13.48 29.78
N PRO A 50 -17.64 14.20 30.36
CA PRO A 50 -16.29 13.78 30.71
C PRO A 50 -16.14 13.67 32.24
N GLU A 51 -16.64 12.60 32.86
CA GLU A 51 -16.50 12.45 34.33
C GLU A 51 -15.08 12.02 34.76
N LEU A 52 -14.27 11.42 33.86
CA LEU A 52 -12.93 10.88 34.17
C LEU A 52 -11.88 11.18 33.06
N PRO A 53 -11.51 12.46 32.87
CA PRO A 53 -10.74 12.90 31.70
C PRO A 53 -9.36 12.25 31.54
N ARG A 54 -8.71 11.85 32.65
CA ARG A 54 -7.41 11.15 32.60
C ARG A 54 -7.53 9.71 32.11
N ALA A 55 -8.52 8.97 32.59
CA ALA A 55 -8.76 7.60 32.16
C ALA A 55 -9.22 7.56 30.69
N GLU A 56 -10.11 8.48 30.31
CA GLU A 56 -10.55 8.67 28.92
C GLU A 56 -9.37 8.94 27.98
N ALA A 57 -8.44 9.82 28.36
CA ALA A 57 -7.23 10.09 27.58
C ALA A 57 -6.37 8.83 27.38
N MET A 58 -6.25 7.96 28.38
CA MET A 58 -5.49 6.71 28.27
C MET A 58 -6.14 5.74 27.29
N ILE A 59 -7.47 5.63 27.28
CA ILE A 59 -8.20 4.82 26.30
C ILE A 59 -7.99 5.40 24.91
N LEU A 60 -8.17 6.72 24.74
CA LEU A 60 -7.99 7.39 23.46
C LEU A 60 -6.58 7.20 22.90
N LEU A 61 -5.55 7.33 23.74
CA LEU A 61 -4.16 7.07 23.36
C LEU A 61 -3.90 5.64 22.93
N HIS A 62 -4.65 4.69 23.48
CA HIS A 62 -4.50 3.29 23.10
C HIS A 62 -5.14 3.01 21.74
N VAL A 63 -6.28 3.64 21.42
CA VAL A 63 -7.07 3.36 20.19
C VAL A 63 -6.81 4.34 19.03
N ARG A 64 -6.38 5.57 19.31
CA ARG A 64 -6.01 6.62 18.35
C ARG A 64 -4.79 7.40 18.89
N PRO A 65 -3.61 6.78 18.99
CA PRO A 65 -2.40 7.42 19.46
C PRO A 65 -1.94 8.54 18.53
N ALA A 66 -1.26 9.54 19.07
CA ALA A 66 -0.39 10.43 18.29
C ALA A 66 1.06 9.92 18.40
N LEU A 67 1.50 9.09 17.45
CA LEU A 67 2.78 8.40 17.54
C LEU A 67 3.96 9.34 17.29
N LEU A 68 5.02 9.19 18.08
CA LEU A 68 6.27 9.91 17.90
C LEU A 68 6.99 9.42 16.64
N ILE A 69 7.61 10.35 15.93
CA ILE A 69 8.55 10.05 14.84
C ILE A 69 9.97 10.35 15.35
N LYS A 70 10.89 9.43 15.08
CA LYS A 70 12.32 9.57 15.38
C LYS A 70 13.16 9.03 14.23
N LYS A 71 14.04 9.85 13.66
CA LYS A 71 14.91 9.48 12.52
C LYS A 71 14.09 8.98 11.32
N ASN A 72 13.02 9.68 10.97
CA ASN A 72 12.03 9.30 9.97
C ASN A 72 11.32 7.95 10.25
N LYS A 73 11.35 7.43 11.48
CA LYS A 73 10.71 6.17 11.87
C LYS A 73 9.57 6.41 12.84
N VAL A 74 8.43 5.76 12.62
CA VAL A 74 7.29 5.87 13.54
C VAL A 74 7.52 4.91 14.70
N ILE A 75 7.45 5.42 15.93
CA ILE A 75 7.48 4.59 17.13
C ILE A 75 6.11 3.93 17.26
N LEU A 76 6.04 2.61 17.08
CA LEU A 76 4.79 1.85 17.10
C LEU A 76 4.07 1.96 18.47
N PRO A 77 2.72 1.91 18.51
CA PRO A 77 1.92 2.04 19.74
C PRO A 77 2.13 0.87 20.71
N ASP A 78 1.41 0.83 21.83
CA ASP A 78 1.33 -0.37 22.67
C ASP A 78 0.28 -1.36 22.17
N SER A 79 -0.87 -0.88 21.67
CA SER A 79 -1.95 -1.67 21.07
C SER A 79 -1.41 -2.67 20.05
N VAL A 80 -1.69 -3.94 20.29
CA VAL A 80 -1.36 -5.06 19.39
C VAL A 80 -2.19 -4.95 18.11
N GLU A 81 -3.46 -4.58 18.24
CA GLU A 81 -4.35 -4.41 17.10
C GLU A 81 -3.87 -3.29 16.16
N LEU A 82 -3.58 -2.09 16.70
CA LEU A 82 -3.02 -1.01 15.88
C LEU A 82 -1.64 -1.36 15.31
N LYS A 83 -0.78 -2.05 16.07
CA LYS A 83 0.50 -2.55 15.53
C LYS A 83 0.26 -3.44 14.31
N ASN A 84 -0.71 -4.34 14.36
CA ASN A 84 -1.00 -5.26 13.28
C ASN A 84 -1.57 -4.55 12.04
N ARG A 85 -2.34 -3.47 12.23
CA ARG A 85 -2.83 -2.62 11.12
C ARG A 85 -1.74 -1.74 10.51
N ILE A 86 -0.85 -1.18 11.31
CA ILE A 86 0.18 -0.24 10.86
C ILE A 86 1.39 -0.96 10.26
N ARG A 87 1.83 -2.06 10.88
CA ARG A 87 3.09 -2.76 10.52
C ARG A 87 3.19 -3.18 9.05
N PRO A 88 2.15 -3.67 8.37
CA PRO A 88 2.20 -3.99 6.94
C PRO A 88 2.54 -2.78 6.06
N PHE A 89 2.19 -1.58 6.53
CA PHE A 89 2.23 -0.34 5.77
C PHE A 89 3.28 0.66 6.26
N ILE A 90 3.97 0.34 7.37
CA ILE A 90 4.90 1.24 8.06
C ILE A 90 5.94 1.87 7.14
N LYS A 91 6.48 1.12 6.18
CA LYS A 91 7.48 1.63 5.23
C LYS A 91 6.91 2.70 4.30
N LYS A 92 5.63 2.57 3.91
CA LYS A 92 4.95 3.53 3.02
C LYS A 92 4.69 4.84 3.78
N ILE A 93 4.23 4.74 5.02
CA ILE A 93 4.07 5.89 5.92
C ILE A 93 5.43 6.58 6.14
N GLU A 94 6.46 5.81 6.49
CA GLU A 94 7.81 6.34 6.75
C GLU A 94 8.50 6.94 5.52
N HIS A 95 8.14 6.52 4.32
CA HIS A 95 8.63 7.11 3.08
C HIS A 95 8.13 8.55 2.88
N VAL A 96 6.95 8.87 3.40
CA VAL A 96 6.31 10.19 3.30
C VAL A 96 6.88 11.20 4.31
N ILE A 97 7.29 10.71 5.49
CA ILE A 97 7.74 11.53 6.62
C ILE A 97 8.81 12.58 6.26
N PRO A 98 9.85 12.30 5.45
CA PRO A 98 10.86 13.29 5.09
C PRO A 98 10.29 14.49 4.34
N SER A 99 9.17 14.32 3.64
CA SER A 99 8.55 15.34 2.77
C SER A 99 7.53 16.21 3.49
N VAL A 100 7.33 15.98 4.80
CA VAL A 100 6.43 16.73 5.67
C VAL A 100 7.26 17.58 6.63
N GLY A 101 7.03 18.89 6.64
CA GLY A 101 7.80 19.85 7.42
C GLY A 101 6.94 20.83 8.22
N ARG A 102 7.51 21.37 9.30
CA ARG A 102 6.90 22.40 10.14
C ARG A 102 7.06 23.74 9.43
N ILE A 103 5.99 24.49 9.28
CA ILE A 103 6.07 25.85 8.74
C ILE A 103 6.38 26.81 9.88
N GLU A 104 7.56 27.40 9.78
CA GLU A 104 8.09 28.36 10.73
C GLU A 104 8.04 29.76 10.18
N PHE A 105 7.93 30.75 11.06
CA PHE A 105 7.88 32.15 10.69
C PHE A 105 8.98 32.93 11.36
N LEU A 106 9.68 33.73 10.56
CA LEU A 106 10.63 34.70 11.05
C LEU A 106 10.00 36.08 11.02
N LYS A 107 10.30 36.91 12.02
CA LYS A 107 9.81 38.29 12.15
C LYS A 107 8.28 38.41 12.23
N ALA A 108 7.57 37.30 12.38
CA ALA A 108 6.18 37.24 12.80
C ALA A 108 6.15 36.95 14.29
N GLY A 109 5.28 37.61 15.08
CA GLY A 109 5.21 37.42 16.54
C GLY A 109 4.83 36.01 17.01
N LYS A 110 4.78 35.03 16.11
CA LYS A 110 4.50 33.61 16.33
C LYS A 110 5.58 32.79 15.62
N LYS A 111 6.19 31.81 16.32
CA LYS A 111 7.33 31.03 15.79
C LYS A 111 6.97 30.04 14.68
N TYR A 112 5.77 29.45 14.73
CA TYR A 112 5.30 28.51 13.70
C TYR A 112 3.80 28.62 13.46
N GLY A 113 3.37 28.19 12.27
CA GLY A 113 1.99 28.34 11.80
C GLY A 113 1.22 27.04 11.68
N GLY A 114 1.89 25.96 11.28
CA GLY A 114 1.28 24.67 11.00
C GLY A 114 2.23 23.73 10.27
N THR A 115 1.67 22.85 9.45
CA THR A 115 2.39 21.86 8.64
C THR A 115 2.36 22.25 7.16
N GLY A 116 3.40 21.91 6.43
CA GLY A 116 3.42 21.90 4.97
C GLY A 116 4.08 20.64 4.45
N TRP A 117 3.86 20.32 3.18
CA TRP A 117 4.48 19.16 2.56
C TRP A 117 4.72 19.34 1.07
N LEU A 118 5.78 18.70 0.59
CA LEU A 118 6.26 18.81 -0.79
C LEU A 118 5.33 18.08 -1.76
N ILE A 119 4.88 18.77 -2.81
CA ILE A 119 3.94 18.27 -3.84
C ILE A 119 4.51 18.31 -5.26
N THR A 120 5.57 19.09 -5.47
CA THR A 120 6.44 19.06 -6.66
C THR A 120 7.88 19.27 -6.20
N GLU A 121 8.86 19.16 -7.09
CA GLU A 121 10.29 19.37 -6.77
C GLU A 121 10.62 20.68 -6.05
N ASP A 122 9.74 21.68 -6.13
CA ASP A 122 9.96 23.04 -5.64
C ASP A 122 8.70 23.69 -5.03
N THR A 123 7.63 22.93 -4.80
CA THR A 123 6.35 23.48 -4.33
C THR A 123 5.85 22.69 -3.15
N ILE A 124 5.45 23.38 -2.09
CA ILE A 124 4.75 22.80 -0.94
C ILE A 124 3.27 23.22 -0.94
N VAL A 125 2.43 22.40 -0.33
CA VAL A 125 1.05 22.74 0.03
C VAL A 125 0.91 22.90 1.54
N THR A 126 0.03 23.82 1.94
CA THR A 126 -0.46 24.00 3.31
C THR A 126 -1.87 24.61 3.25
N ASN A 127 -2.48 24.91 4.40
CA ASN A 127 -3.75 25.63 4.44
C ASN A 127 -3.57 27.12 4.11
N ARG A 128 -4.60 27.71 3.50
CA ARG A 128 -4.69 29.15 3.26
C ARG A 128 -4.63 29.92 4.57
N HIS A 129 -5.29 29.46 5.65
CA HIS A 129 -5.22 30.19 6.92
C HIS A 129 -3.82 30.17 7.55
N VAL A 130 -3.04 29.09 7.37
CA VAL A 130 -1.63 29.03 7.79
C VAL A 130 -0.80 30.04 6.99
N ALA A 131 -0.94 30.05 5.67
CA ALA A 131 -0.26 31.01 4.80
C ALA A 131 -0.64 32.47 5.13
N SER A 132 -1.91 32.72 5.47
CA SER A 132 -2.45 34.05 5.76
C SER A 132 -1.83 34.72 7.00
N LEU A 133 -1.18 33.94 7.88
CA LEU A 133 -0.45 34.46 9.04
C LEU A 133 0.74 35.35 8.62
N VAL A 134 1.37 35.06 7.48
CA VAL A 134 2.55 35.77 6.98
C VAL A 134 2.38 36.34 5.58
N ALA A 135 1.34 35.95 4.85
CA ALA A 135 1.09 36.39 3.48
C ALA A 135 -0.27 37.08 3.33
N MET A 136 -0.38 37.90 2.29
CA MET A 136 -1.64 38.53 1.89
C MET A 136 -1.73 38.68 0.37
N LYS A 137 -2.96 38.74 -0.14
CA LYS A 137 -3.22 39.06 -1.54
C LYS A 137 -2.97 40.55 -1.78
N LYS A 138 -2.22 40.89 -2.84
CA LYS A 138 -1.98 42.26 -3.29
C LYS A 138 -2.25 42.36 -4.79
N GLY A 139 -3.45 42.82 -5.14
CA GLY A 139 -3.92 42.80 -6.54
C GLY A 139 -4.06 41.37 -7.06
N LYS A 140 -3.33 41.04 -8.13
CA LYS A 140 -3.32 39.69 -8.75
C LYS A 140 -2.24 38.76 -8.19
N SER A 141 -1.38 39.23 -7.29
CA SER A 141 -0.29 38.44 -6.70
C SER A 141 -0.43 38.30 -5.19
N PHE A 142 0.44 37.51 -4.60
CA PHE A 142 0.55 37.33 -3.15
C PHE A 142 1.92 37.85 -2.69
N VAL A 143 1.96 38.50 -1.54
CA VAL A 143 3.18 39.05 -0.94
C VAL A 143 3.23 38.73 0.55
N PHE A 144 4.45 38.63 1.09
CA PHE A 144 4.65 38.58 2.52
C PHE A 144 4.22 39.89 3.20
N ARG A 145 3.61 39.76 4.37
CA ARG A 145 3.14 40.86 5.21
C ARG A 145 4.33 41.62 5.81
N LYS A 146 4.07 42.86 6.22
CA LYS A 146 4.98 43.61 7.08
C LYS A 146 4.59 43.39 8.54
N ASN A 147 5.56 43.19 9.42
CA ASN A 147 5.33 43.20 10.86
C ASN A 147 5.09 44.65 11.36
N PRO A 148 4.67 44.86 12.62
CA PRO A 148 4.43 46.21 13.15
C PRO A 148 5.66 47.14 13.11
N LEU A 149 6.87 46.60 12.98
CA LEU A 149 8.12 47.35 12.85
C LEU A 149 8.47 47.71 11.39
N GLY A 150 7.69 47.21 10.42
CA GLY A 150 7.90 47.45 8.99
C GLY A 150 8.79 46.42 8.28
N ASP A 151 9.30 45.41 8.99
CA ASP A 151 10.07 44.33 8.38
C ASP A 151 9.16 43.37 7.60
N THR A 152 9.68 42.83 6.50
CA THR A 152 8.97 41.76 5.78
C THR A 152 9.02 40.50 6.62
N MET A 153 7.86 39.90 6.88
CA MET A 153 7.77 38.57 7.49
C MET A 153 8.31 37.53 6.52
N GLU A 154 8.94 36.49 7.03
CA GLU A 154 9.49 35.39 6.23
C GLU A 154 8.96 34.07 6.75
N ALA A 155 9.05 33.03 5.93
CA ALA A 155 8.64 31.70 6.31
C ALA A 155 9.63 30.64 5.84
N LEU A 156 9.81 29.61 6.65
CA LEU A 156 10.65 28.45 6.38
C LEU A 156 9.79 27.19 6.50
N ILE A 157 10.24 26.11 5.88
CA ILE A 157 9.76 24.76 6.19
C ILE A 157 10.92 23.94 6.77
N ASP A 158 10.76 23.43 8.00
CA ASP A 158 11.72 22.49 8.60
C ASP A 158 11.22 21.06 8.47
N PHE A 159 11.95 20.24 7.70
CA PHE A 159 11.62 18.84 7.47
C PHE A 159 12.09 17.89 8.59
N LYS A 160 12.83 18.35 9.61
CA LYS A 160 13.52 17.48 10.58
C LYS A 160 13.16 17.64 12.05
N GLU A 161 12.17 18.48 12.36
CA GLU A 161 11.65 18.69 13.70
C GLU A 161 10.92 17.45 14.28
N GLU A 162 11.66 16.39 14.56
CA GLU A 162 11.20 15.10 15.08
C GLU A 162 11.53 14.97 16.58
N TYR A 163 11.06 13.89 17.22
CA TYR A 163 11.45 13.60 18.60
C TYR A 163 12.83 12.91 18.66
N TRP A 164 13.80 13.58 19.26
CA TRP A 164 15.18 13.06 19.39
C TRP A 164 15.51 12.50 20.77
N GLY A 165 14.69 12.80 21.78
CA GLY A 165 14.96 12.50 23.20
C GLY A 165 15.46 13.74 23.94
N ASP A 166 15.45 13.67 25.26
CA ASP A 166 15.87 14.79 26.11
C ASP A 166 17.37 15.10 25.93
N ASN A 167 17.72 16.37 25.83
CA ASN A 167 19.10 16.88 25.73
C ASN A 167 19.91 16.37 24.51
N VAL A 168 19.23 16.00 23.42
CA VAL A 168 19.89 15.63 22.15
C VAL A 168 19.83 16.82 21.19
N ALA A 169 20.95 17.13 20.52
CA ALA A 169 20.97 18.13 19.45
C ALA A 169 20.00 17.71 18.33
N VAL A 170 19.04 18.58 18.03
CA VAL A 170 18.03 18.36 16.99
C VAL A 170 18.65 18.74 15.64
N PRO A 171 18.72 17.83 14.66
CA PRO A 171 19.10 18.19 13.31
C PRO A 171 18.01 19.07 12.70
N GLU A 172 18.39 20.21 12.13
CA GLU A 172 17.48 21.09 11.38
C GLU A 172 17.65 20.84 9.88
N PHE A 173 16.53 20.85 9.14
CA PHE A 173 16.56 20.94 7.69
C PHE A 173 15.53 21.96 7.21
N GLU A 174 15.92 23.22 7.39
CA GLU A 174 15.13 24.39 7.02
C GLU A 174 15.32 24.78 5.56
N VAL A 175 14.21 25.05 4.86
CA VAL A 175 14.21 25.59 3.50
C VAL A 175 13.30 26.81 3.44
N GLU A 176 13.80 27.90 2.84
CA GLU A 176 13.06 29.15 2.70
C GLU A 176 11.83 28.99 1.77
N LEU A 177 10.68 29.46 2.23
CA LEU A 177 9.48 29.61 1.41
C LEU A 177 9.61 30.89 0.59
N GLU A 178 10.21 30.81 -0.60
CA GLU A 178 10.56 31.96 -1.44
C GLU A 178 9.34 32.79 -1.86
N LYS A 179 8.23 32.14 -2.23
CA LYS A 179 7.07 32.85 -2.80
C LYS A 179 5.76 32.11 -2.63
N ILE A 180 4.71 32.85 -2.30
CA ILE A 180 3.33 32.38 -2.40
C ILE A 180 2.88 32.46 -3.86
N VAL A 181 2.57 31.31 -4.45
CA VAL A 181 2.10 31.24 -5.84
C VAL A 181 0.59 31.11 -5.93
N TYR A 182 -0.07 30.65 -4.88
CA TYR A 182 -1.52 30.48 -4.84
C TYR A 182 -2.07 30.50 -3.43
N MET A 183 -3.26 31.08 -3.27
CA MET A 183 -4.14 30.89 -2.12
C MET A 183 -5.59 30.93 -2.63
N THR A 184 -6.45 30.07 -2.09
CA THR A 184 -7.89 30.17 -2.32
C THR A 184 -8.46 31.44 -1.69
N GLU A 185 -9.68 31.82 -2.09
CA GLU A 185 -10.35 32.98 -1.50
C GLU A 185 -10.83 32.66 -0.08
N ASP A 186 -10.85 33.68 0.78
CA ASP A 186 -11.27 33.54 2.18
C ASP A 186 -12.80 33.54 2.26
N ASN A 187 -13.41 32.41 1.92
CA ASN A 187 -14.83 32.16 2.08
C ASN A 187 -15.10 30.68 2.35
N THR A 188 -16.27 30.37 2.91
CA THR A 188 -16.65 29.02 3.34
C THR A 188 -16.94 28.05 2.19
N THR A 189 -17.02 28.53 0.95
CA THR A 189 -17.32 27.71 -0.25
C THR A 189 -16.08 27.18 -0.95
N GLN A 190 -14.90 27.71 -0.61
CA GLN A 190 -13.63 27.32 -1.23
C GLN A 190 -12.80 26.44 -0.30
N PRO A 191 -12.06 25.46 -0.84
CA PRO A 191 -11.18 24.64 -0.04
C PRO A 191 -10.03 25.45 0.56
N ASP A 192 -9.57 25.06 1.75
CA ASP A 192 -8.53 25.79 2.48
C ASP A 192 -7.11 25.38 2.03
N ILE A 193 -6.66 25.97 0.91
CA ILE A 193 -5.41 25.59 0.21
C ILE A 193 -4.54 26.82 -0.07
N ALA A 194 -3.24 26.69 0.19
CA ALA A 194 -2.19 27.57 -0.31
C ALA A 194 -0.98 26.79 -0.84
N PHE A 195 -0.29 27.37 -1.82
CA PHE A 195 0.94 26.83 -2.38
C PHE A 195 2.09 27.84 -2.26
N PHE A 196 3.23 27.37 -1.76
CA PHE A 196 4.48 28.11 -1.75
C PHE A 196 5.48 27.44 -2.67
N LYS A 197 6.21 28.25 -3.44
CA LYS A 197 7.50 27.85 -4.00
C LYS A 197 8.55 27.92 -2.91
N ILE A 198 9.42 26.92 -2.87
CA ILE A 198 10.55 26.85 -1.94
C ILE A 198 11.85 27.12 -2.67
N LYS A 199 12.82 27.67 -1.95
CA LYS A 199 14.15 27.93 -2.51
C LYS A 199 14.79 26.62 -2.96
N LYS A 200 15.39 26.62 -4.14
CA LYS A 200 16.05 25.45 -4.71
C LYS A 200 17.09 24.89 -3.73
N HIS A 201 17.00 23.59 -3.45
CA HIS A 201 17.91 22.91 -2.54
C HIS A 201 18.22 21.50 -3.07
N ASN A 202 19.49 21.08 -3.02
CA ASN A 202 19.95 19.84 -3.66
C ASN A 202 19.65 18.56 -2.86
N LYS A 203 19.05 18.69 -1.67
CA LYS A 203 18.75 17.57 -0.76
C LYS A 203 17.27 17.51 -0.39
N LEU A 204 16.39 18.07 -1.22
CA LEU A 204 14.95 17.97 -0.98
C LEU A 204 14.53 16.50 -1.06
N PRO A 205 13.56 16.10 -0.21
CA PRO A 205 12.96 14.77 -0.30
C PRO A 205 12.08 14.66 -1.54
N GLU A 206 11.64 13.45 -1.89
CA GLU A 206 10.71 13.24 -3.00
C GLU A 206 9.34 13.86 -2.69
N PRO A 207 8.66 14.49 -3.67
CA PRO A 207 7.31 15.00 -3.46
C PRO A 207 6.31 13.90 -3.11
N ILE A 208 5.38 14.19 -2.21
CA ILE A 208 4.29 13.28 -1.87
C ILE A 208 3.29 13.28 -3.02
N VAL A 209 3.00 12.10 -3.54
CA VAL A 209 1.98 11.95 -4.58
C VAL A 209 0.60 12.08 -3.96
N ILE A 210 -0.26 12.81 -4.66
CA ILE A 210 -1.66 12.98 -4.28
C ILE A 210 -2.49 11.92 -5.02
N SER A 211 -3.25 11.17 -4.24
CA SER A 211 -4.13 10.11 -4.72
C SER A 211 -5.24 10.65 -5.61
N THR A 212 -5.53 9.91 -6.67
CA THR A 212 -6.70 10.13 -7.53
C THR A 212 -7.85 9.19 -7.19
N ARG A 213 -7.69 8.34 -6.17
CA ARG A 213 -8.72 7.39 -5.75
C ARG A 213 -9.87 8.08 -5.04
N LYS A 214 -11.06 7.50 -5.20
CA LYS A 214 -12.21 7.88 -4.38
C LYS A 214 -11.89 7.55 -2.92
N ILE A 215 -12.18 8.51 -2.04
CA ILE A 215 -12.09 8.32 -0.59
C ILE A 215 -13.19 7.36 -0.15
N ILE A 216 -12.80 6.33 0.62
CA ILE A 216 -13.69 5.28 1.12
C ILE A 216 -13.84 5.42 2.63
N GLU A 217 -15.05 5.29 3.14
CA GLU A 217 -15.31 5.28 4.59
C GLU A 217 -14.64 4.07 5.24
N LYS A 218 -14.20 4.22 6.50
CA LYS A 218 -13.40 3.24 7.25
C LYS A 218 -12.03 2.93 6.66
N GLN A 219 -11.62 3.64 5.61
CA GLN A 219 -10.26 3.54 5.09
C GLN A 219 -9.26 3.92 6.19
N PHE A 220 -8.26 3.07 6.41
CA PHE A 220 -7.25 3.27 7.44
C PHE A 220 -6.17 4.25 6.97
N VAL A 221 -6.03 5.35 7.69
CA VAL A 221 -5.22 6.51 7.29
C VAL A 221 -4.32 6.95 8.43
N SER A 222 -3.34 7.81 8.13
CA SER A 222 -2.55 8.49 9.15
C SER A 222 -2.43 9.98 8.82
N VAL A 223 -2.55 10.83 9.84
CA VAL A 223 -2.19 12.24 9.72
C VAL A 223 -0.74 12.42 10.15
N ILE A 224 0.08 13.02 9.28
CA ILE A 224 1.47 13.35 9.60
C ILE A 224 1.59 14.87 9.73
N GLY A 225 1.93 15.34 10.93
CA GLY A 225 1.83 16.76 11.29
C GLY A 225 2.53 17.16 12.57
N TYR A 226 2.36 18.42 12.96
CA TYR A 226 3.02 19.05 14.11
C TYR A 226 1.99 19.51 15.16
N PRO A 227 1.52 18.61 16.03
CA PRO A 227 0.65 18.97 17.13
C PRO A 227 1.36 19.92 18.10
N ALA A 228 0.74 21.07 18.31
CA ALA A 228 1.19 22.16 19.14
C ALA A 228 0.42 22.21 20.46
N TYR A 229 1.11 22.70 21.48
CA TYR A 229 0.47 23.09 22.72
C TYR A 229 -0.14 24.47 22.56
N ASP A 230 -1.42 24.62 22.86
CA ASP A 230 -2.07 25.92 22.94
C ASP A 230 -2.66 26.14 24.34
N PRO A 231 -2.02 26.92 25.23
CA PRO A 231 -2.50 27.12 26.59
C PRO A 231 -3.85 27.83 26.68
N ASN A 232 -4.30 28.50 25.60
CA ASN A 232 -5.54 29.27 25.57
C ASN A 232 -6.70 28.49 24.93
N SER A 233 -6.42 27.31 24.37
CA SER A 233 -7.42 26.47 23.73
C SER A 233 -8.06 25.52 24.75
N ILE A 234 -9.38 25.49 24.79
CA ILE A 234 -10.16 24.49 25.54
C ILE A 234 -9.78 23.06 25.09
N ILE A 235 -9.30 22.89 23.86
CA ILE A 235 -8.82 21.62 23.32
C ILE A 235 -7.58 21.12 24.07
N SER A 236 -6.76 22.03 24.62
CA SER A 236 -5.53 21.70 25.35
C SER A 236 -5.75 21.42 26.85
N THR A 237 -6.91 20.85 27.21
CA THR A 237 -7.21 20.38 28.57
C THR A 237 -6.15 19.40 29.11
N MET A 238 -6.23 19.06 30.40
CA MET A 238 -5.38 18.02 31.01
C MET A 238 -5.36 16.71 30.21
N ALA A 239 -6.46 16.31 29.57
CA ALA A 239 -6.51 15.13 28.71
C ALA A 239 -5.57 15.27 27.50
N ALA A 240 -5.52 16.43 26.84
CA ALA A 240 -4.60 16.68 25.73
C ALA A 240 -3.13 16.71 26.17
N LYS A 241 -2.81 17.10 27.41
CA LYS A 241 -1.46 16.95 27.99
C LYS A 241 -1.00 15.51 28.05
N GLU A 242 -1.89 14.64 28.50
CA GLU A 242 -1.62 13.21 28.57
C GLU A 242 -1.57 12.58 27.16
N VAL A 243 -2.47 12.96 26.23
CA VAL A 243 -2.50 12.46 24.83
C VAL A 243 -1.19 12.70 24.07
N PHE A 244 -0.49 13.78 24.39
CA PHE A 244 0.80 14.08 23.76
C PHE A 244 1.98 13.77 24.67
N ASN A 245 1.79 13.12 25.82
CA ASN A 245 2.84 12.84 26.82
C ASN A 245 3.67 14.09 27.16
N ASN A 246 3.06 15.28 27.15
CA ASN A 246 3.73 16.59 27.27
C ASN A 246 4.84 16.88 26.23
N ILE A 247 4.94 16.11 25.15
CA ILE A 247 5.90 16.33 24.06
C ILE A 247 5.15 16.99 22.90
N TYR A 248 5.34 18.29 22.70
CA TYR A 248 4.65 19.05 21.65
C TYR A 248 5.62 19.55 20.60
N GLU A 249 5.06 20.08 19.50
CA GLU A 249 5.77 20.83 18.46
C GLU A 249 6.74 19.97 17.62
N VAL A 250 6.79 18.66 17.88
CA VAL A 250 7.52 17.66 17.10
C VAL A 250 6.59 16.94 16.12
N LYS A 251 7.17 16.45 15.02
CA LYS A 251 6.49 15.66 13.99
C LYS A 251 5.90 14.39 14.60
N ARG A 252 4.63 14.13 14.30
CA ARG A 252 3.89 12.94 14.72
C ARG A 252 3.17 12.25 13.58
N CYS A 253 2.89 10.97 13.78
CA CYS A 253 2.05 10.15 12.92
C CYS A 253 0.83 9.70 13.73
N SER A 254 -0.36 10.16 13.36
CA SER A 254 -1.62 9.86 14.07
C SER A 254 -2.49 8.93 13.22
N PRO A 255 -2.47 7.61 13.45
CA PRO A 255 -3.34 6.66 12.76
C PRO A 255 -4.82 6.87 13.14
N GLY A 256 -5.71 6.60 12.19
CA GLY A 256 -7.16 6.64 12.34
C GLY A 256 -7.88 6.18 11.08
N GLU A 257 -9.14 6.54 10.94
CA GLU A 257 -10.01 6.11 9.86
C GLU A 257 -10.79 7.28 9.28
N ILE A 258 -11.16 7.14 8.01
CA ILE A 258 -12.16 8.01 7.38
C ILE A 258 -13.53 7.71 7.97
N LEU A 259 -14.20 8.76 8.46
CA LEU A 259 -15.54 8.65 9.03
C LEU A 259 -16.60 8.77 7.94
N GLU A 260 -16.49 9.79 7.09
CA GLU A 260 -17.48 10.10 6.06
C GLU A 260 -16.79 10.81 4.88
N ASN A 261 -17.13 10.39 3.66
CA ASN A 261 -16.81 11.14 2.45
C ASN A 261 -18.02 11.97 2.03
N VAL A 262 -18.05 13.25 2.43
CA VAL A 262 -19.20 14.13 2.20
C VAL A 262 -19.40 14.35 0.70
N SER A 263 -20.56 13.90 0.20
CA SER A 263 -20.94 14.05 -1.21
C SER A 263 -21.12 15.52 -1.58
N ASP A 264 -20.77 15.88 -2.82
CA ASP A 264 -20.85 17.25 -3.34
C ASP A 264 -20.12 18.34 -2.53
N SER A 265 -19.18 17.93 -1.68
CA SER A 265 -18.32 18.82 -0.89
C SER A 265 -16.84 18.62 -1.20
N TRP A 266 -16.03 19.65 -0.89
CA TRP A 266 -14.58 19.65 -1.10
C TRP A 266 -13.79 19.03 0.07
N TYR A 267 -14.47 18.53 1.10
CA TYR A 267 -13.88 17.99 2.33
C TYR A 267 -14.46 16.61 2.71
N PHE A 268 -13.79 15.93 3.63
CA PHE A 268 -14.20 14.68 4.25
C PHE A 268 -13.84 14.67 5.75
N TYR A 269 -14.39 13.70 6.49
CA TYR A 269 -14.17 13.53 7.92
C TYR A 269 -13.23 12.37 8.25
N HIS A 270 -12.41 12.54 9.28
CA HIS A 270 -11.56 11.48 9.84
C HIS A 270 -11.47 11.57 11.37
N ASP A 271 -11.05 10.48 12.02
CA ASP A 271 -10.95 10.40 13.48
C ASP A 271 -9.51 10.41 14.04
N CYS A 272 -8.50 10.60 13.19
CA CYS A 272 -7.10 10.69 13.63
C CYS A 272 -6.89 11.76 14.71
N THR A 273 -6.05 11.49 15.69
CA THR A 273 -5.76 12.42 16.79
C THR A 273 -4.94 13.63 16.33
N THR A 274 -5.52 14.82 16.48
CA THR A 274 -4.92 16.11 16.11
C THR A 274 -5.07 17.13 17.26
N LEU A 275 -4.29 18.20 17.19
CA LEU A 275 -4.39 19.41 18.00
C LEU A 275 -4.10 20.64 17.11
N GLY A 276 -4.15 21.83 17.72
CA GLY A 276 -3.57 23.03 17.12
C GLY A 276 -2.18 22.76 16.53
N GLY A 277 -1.80 23.46 15.47
CA GLY A 277 -0.54 23.20 14.75
C GLY A 277 -0.62 22.07 13.70
N ASN A 278 -1.63 21.19 13.73
CA ASN A 278 -1.82 20.20 12.66
C ASN A 278 -2.41 20.79 11.37
N SER A 279 -2.83 22.05 11.35
CA SER A 279 -3.29 22.69 10.11
C SER A 279 -2.26 22.55 9.00
N GLY A 280 -2.68 21.99 7.86
CA GLY A 280 -1.86 21.76 6.68
C GLY A 280 -1.18 20.39 6.68
N SER A 281 -1.50 19.53 7.65
CA SER A 281 -0.94 18.17 7.74
C SER A 281 -1.48 17.30 6.63
N VAL A 282 -0.61 16.40 6.15
CA VAL A 282 -1.00 15.43 5.12
C VAL A 282 -1.85 14.33 5.75
N VAL A 283 -2.98 14.00 5.12
CA VAL A 283 -3.72 12.77 5.39
C VAL A 283 -3.23 11.71 4.42
N VAL A 284 -2.53 10.72 4.93
CA VAL A 284 -1.90 9.65 4.17
C VAL A 284 -2.80 8.42 4.20
N ASP A 285 -3.10 7.86 3.04
CA ASP A 285 -3.63 6.50 2.95
C ASP A 285 -2.52 5.51 3.28
N ASN A 286 -2.69 4.77 4.38
CA ASN A 286 -1.64 3.89 4.89
C ASN A 286 -1.29 2.81 3.85
N GLU A 287 -2.28 2.30 3.11
CA GLU A 287 -2.06 1.25 2.13
C GLU A 287 -1.17 1.68 0.97
N THR A 288 -1.22 2.96 0.59
CA THR A 288 -0.57 3.49 -0.61
C THR A 288 0.67 4.31 -0.31
N GLY A 289 0.66 5.03 0.82
CA GLY A 289 1.60 6.11 1.09
C GLY A 289 1.27 7.39 0.32
N SER A 290 0.11 7.48 -0.35
CA SER A 290 -0.33 8.71 -1.02
C SER A 290 -1.07 9.65 -0.09
N ALA A 291 -0.96 10.94 -0.38
CA ALA A 291 -1.83 11.94 0.22
C ALA A 291 -3.24 11.81 -0.36
N ILE A 292 -4.23 11.57 0.48
CA ILE A 292 -5.65 11.61 0.11
C ILE A 292 -6.31 12.92 0.54
N GLY A 293 -5.64 13.71 1.37
CA GLY A 293 -6.17 15.00 1.79
C GLY A 293 -5.20 15.87 2.58
N LEU A 294 -5.70 17.07 2.91
CA LEU A 294 -5.00 18.10 3.68
C LEU A 294 -5.85 18.48 4.89
N HIS A 295 -5.42 18.09 6.09
CA HIS A 295 -6.12 18.40 7.33
C HIS A 295 -6.16 19.92 7.54
N PHE A 296 -7.32 20.46 7.93
CA PHE A 296 -7.48 21.92 8.12
C PHE A 296 -8.25 22.34 9.38
N MET A 297 -9.03 21.44 9.99
CA MET A 297 -9.82 21.76 11.18
C MET A 297 -10.14 20.51 11.99
N GLY A 298 -10.33 20.66 13.30
CA GLY A 298 -10.90 19.63 14.16
C GLY A 298 -12.01 20.22 15.03
N GLU A 299 -13.12 19.52 15.15
CA GLU A 299 -14.17 19.82 16.13
C GLU A 299 -14.03 18.90 17.35
N VAL A 300 -13.94 19.52 18.54
CA VAL A 300 -13.78 18.81 19.81
C VAL A 300 -14.90 17.80 19.98
N GLU A 301 -14.55 16.58 20.36
CA GLU A 301 -15.46 15.45 20.59
C GLU A 301 -16.30 15.02 19.38
N LYS A 302 -16.02 15.56 18.20
CA LYS A 302 -16.69 15.21 16.94
C LYS A 302 -15.66 14.67 15.95
N GLU A 303 -15.34 15.42 14.91
CA GLU A 303 -14.60 14.93 13.75
C GLU A 303 -13.55 15.92 13.30
N ASN A 304 -12.54 15.39 12.60
CA ASN A 304 -11.54 16.20 11.93
C ASN A 304 -11.86 16.33 10.46
N TYR A 305 -11.52 17.48 9.90
CA TYR A 305 -11.84 17.86 8.55
C TYR A 305 -10.56 17.90 7.72
N ALA A 306 -10.64 17.37 6.51
CA ALA A 306 -9.57 17.44 5.54
C ALA A 306 -10.12 17.80 4.15
N VAL A 307 -9.39 18.67 3.44
CA VAL A 307 -9.63 18.96 2.03
C VAL A 307 -9.32 17.70 1.22
N LYS A 308 -10.18 17.33 0.27
CA LYS A 308 -9.97 16.18 -0.63
C LYS A 308 -8.75 16.38 -1.53
N GLY A 309 -7.99 15.31 -1.76
CA GLY A 309 -6.83 15.32 -2.67
C GLY A 309 -7.15 15.84 -4.07
N GLU A 310 -8.33 15.50 -4.61
CA GLU A 310 -8.79 15.98 -5.92
C GLU A 310 -8.90 17.50 -6.01
N GLU A 311 -9.28 18.17 -4.92
CA GLU A 311 -9.35 19.62 -4.85
C GLU A 311 -7.96 20.24 -4.78
N ILE A 312 -7.00 19.60 -4.10
CA ILE A 312 -5.60 20.02 -4.13
C ILE A 312 -5.08 19.97 -5.57
N LEU A 313 -5.32 18.87 -6.29
CA LEU A 313 -4.89 18.69 -7.69
C LEU A 313 -5.52 19.71 -8.64
N LYS A 314 -6.83 19.92 -8.53
CA LYS A 314 -7.58 20.91 -9.30
C LYS A 314 -7.02 22.32 -9.13
N HIS A 315 -6.58 22.68 -7.92
CA HIS A 315 -5.99 23.98 -7.63
C HIS A 315 -4.52 24.06 -8.07
N LEU A 316 -3.75 22.97 -7.90
CA LEU A 316 -2.35 22.90 -8.29
C LEU A 316 -2.16 23.10 -9.80
N ARG A 317 -3.05 22.53 -10.63
CA ARG A 317 -3.07 22.71 -12.09
C ARG A 317 -3.08 24.17 -12.55
N LYS A 318 -3.58 25.08 -11.71
CA LYS A 318 -3.63 26.53 -12.03
C LYS A 318 -2.26 27.19 -11.92
N VAL A 319 -1.30 26.59 -11.21
CA VAL A 319 0.01 27.19 -10.91
C VAL A 319 1.22 26.34 -11.27
N SER A 320 1.05 25.03 -11.45
CA SER A 320 2.07 24.13 -12.00
C SER A 320 1.43 23.12 -12.96
N PRO A 321 1.86 23.04 -14.23
CA PRO A 321 1.41 22.00 -15.15
C PRO A 321 2.16 20.67 -14.97
N LYS A 322 3.31 20.68 -14.26
CA LYS A 322 4.11 19.50 -13.93
C LYS A 322 4.00 19.22 -12.44
N PHE A 323 3.25 18.19 -12.07
CA PHE A 323 3.05 17.76 -10.69
C PHE A 323 2.84 16.25 -10.66
N VAL A 324 3.20 15.62 -9.54
CA VAL A 324 3.11 14.17 -9.42
C VAL A 324 1.72 13.82 -8.92
N THR A 325 0.92 13.18 -9.78
CA THR A 325 -0.36 12.58 -9.42
C THR A 325 -0.31 11.11 -9.71
N GLY A 326 -1.05 10.34 -8.95
CA GLY A 326 -1.31 8.97 -9.30
C GLY A 326 -1.84 8.18 -8.13
N ASP A 327 -2.33 7.01 -8.45
CA ASP A 327 -2.34 5.92 -7.51
C ASP A 327 -0.89 5.62 -7.13
N LEU A 328 -0.40 6.13 -5.99
CA LEU A 328 0.73 5.46 -5.37
C LEU A 328 0.23 4.09 -4.94
N ARG A 329 0.35 3.09 -5.80
CA ARG A 329 1.33 2.13 -5.33
C ARG A 329 2.63 2.88 -5.52
N LEU A 330 3.34 3.18 -4.42
CA LEU A 330 4.78 3.02 -4.47
C LEU A 330 4.96 1.80 -5.34
N ALA A 331 5.48 2.03 -6.56
CA ALA A 331 5.90 1.03 -7.52
C ALA A 331 6.26 -0.20 -6.71
N SER A 332 5.64 -1.35 -7.00
CA SER A 332 5.98 -2.63 -6.37
C SER A 332 7.48 -2.65 -6.06
N GLU A 333 7.83 -2.31 -4.82
CA GLU A 333 9.16 -1.83 -4.40
C GLU A 333 9.91 -0.87 -5.36
N ILE A 334 10.20 0.36 -4.92
CA ILE A 334 11.46 1.00 -5.34
C ILE A 334 12.56 0.08 -4.82
N GLU A 335 12.96 -0.89 -5.65
CA GLU A 335 14.20 -1.63 -5.50
C GLU A 335 15.31 -0.58 -5.67
N SER A 336 15.78 -0.04 -4.55
CA SER A 336 17.22 0.15 -4.44
C SER A 336 17.80 -1.24 -4.69
N GLU A 337 18.40 -1.43 -5.86
CA GLU A 337 19.44 -2.44 -6.08
C GLU A 337 20.58 -2.13 -5.10
N GLN A 338 20.37 -2.40 -3.81
CA GLN A 338 21.40 -3.15 -3.12
C GLN A 338 21.23 -4.53 -3.72
N GLU A 339 22.10 -4.85 -4.68
CA GLU A 339 22.52 -6.22 -4.89
C GLU A 339 22.96 -6.73 -3.50
N ASP A 340 22.02 -7.25 -2.72
CA ASP A 340 22.38 -8.26 -1.74
C ASP A 340 23.16 -9.27 -2.57
N VAL A 341 24.45 -9.41 -2.24
CA VAL A 341 25.35 -10.40 -2.85
C VAL A 341 24.81 -11.76 -2.44
N PHE A 342 23.72 -12.17 -3.09
CA PHE A 342 23.18 -13.51 -2.99
C PHE A 342 24.01 -14.35 -3.94
N THR A 343 24.86 -15.19 -3.35
CA THR A 343 25.51 -16.27 -4.07
C THR A 343 24.43 -17.11 -4.75
N GLU A 344 24.51 -17.24 -6.07
CA GLU A 344 23.65 -18.15 -6.83
C GLU A 344 23.75 -19.54 -6.20
N SER A 345 22.60 -20.14 -5.84
CA SER A 345 22.54 -21.50 -5.30
C SER A 345 23.18 -22.48 -6.28
N ALA A 346 23.93 -23.45 -5.77
CA ALA A 346 24.45 -24.53 -6.61
C ALA A 346 23.27 -25.37 -7.17
N PRO A 347 23.35 -25.92 -8.40
CA PRO A 347 22.25 -26.71 -8.97
C PRO A 347 21.77 -27.84 -8.04
N GLU A 348 22.67 -28.45 -7.28
CA GLU A 348 22.38 -29.57 -6.38
C GLU A 348 21.45 -29.18 -5.21
N GLU A 349 21.35 -27.88 -4.88
CA GLU A 349 20.41 -27.37 -3.86
C GLU A 349 18.94 -27.52 -4.27
N TYR A 350 18.65 -27.85 -5.53
CA TYR A 350 17.28 -28.09 -6.01
C TYR A 350 16.87 -29.57 -5.99
N ASN A 351 17.73 -30.48 -5.51
CA ASN A 351 17.48 -31.93 -5.50
C ASN A 351 16.30 -32.36 -4.62
N ASP A 352 15.95 -31.57 -3.60
CA ASP A 352 14.86 -31.82 -2.67
C ASP A 352 13.53 -31.16 -3.11
N ARG A 353 13.50 -30.51 -4.28
CA ARG A 353 12.31 -29.82 -4.78
C ARG A 353 11.38 -30.80 -5.50
N ALA A 354 10.26 -31.12 -4.86
CA ALA A 354 9.25 -32.00 -5.44
C ALA A 354 8.50 -31.37 -6.62
N GLY A 355 8.45 -30.04 -6.71
CA GLY A 355 7.67 -29.31 -7.71
C GLY A 355 6.18 -29.29 -7.38
N TYR A 356 5.39 -29.03 -8.42
CA TYR A 356 3.95 -29.23 -8.43
C TYR A 356 3.60 -30.73 -8.34
N LEU A 357 2.62 -31.06 -7.51
CA LEU A 357 2.10 -32.39 -7.26
C LEU A 357 0.73 -32.57 -7.95
N PRO A 358 0.60 -33.44 -8.97
CA PRO A 358 -0.66 -33.68 -9.66
C PRO A 358 -1.79 -34.18 -8.76
N ASP A 359 -1.46 -35.03 -7.78
CA ASP A 359 -2.44 -35.65 -6.88
C ASP A 359 -2.75 -34.81 -5.63
N PHE A 360 -2.36 -33.52 -5.61
CA PHE A 360 -2.47 -32.65 -4.43
C PHE A 360 -3.91 -32.49 -3.91
N LEU A 361 -4.88 -32.45 -4.82
CA LEU A 361 -6.32 -32.41 -4.52
C LEU A 361 -6.91 -33.79 -4.17
N GLY A 362 -6.05 -34.82 -4.07
CA GLY A 362 -6.39 -36.22 -3.84
C GLY A 362 -6.28 -37.05 -5.13
N LYS A 363 -5.86 -38.33 -4.99
CA LYS A 363 -5.59 -39.25 -6.13
C LYS A 363 -6.75 -39.42 -7.12
N LYS A 364 -8.00 -39.26 -6.66
CA LYS A 364 -9.20 -39.31 -7.52
C LYS A 364 -9.32 -38.09 -8.44
N TYR A 365 -8.77 -36.96 -8.01
CA TYR A 365 -8.86 -35.67 -8.67
C TYR A 365 -7.49 -35.20 -9.15
N SER A 366 -6.69 -36.13 -9.69
CA SER A 366 -5.36 -35.82 -10.23
C SER A 366 -5.46 -34.75 -11.31
N VAL A 367 -4.68 -33.68 -11.16
CA VAL A 367 -4.61 -32.57 -12.11
C VAL A 367 -3.17 -32.48 -12.63
N PRO A 368 -2.86 -33.07 -13.80
CA PRO A 368 -1.50 -33.09 -14.33
C PRO A 368 -1.02 -31.70 -14.74
N LEU A 369 0.30 -31.56 -14.93
CA LEU A 369 0.89 -30.36 -15.51
C LEU A 369 0.34 -30.12 -16.94
N PRO A 370 0.18 -28.84 -17.36
CA PRO A 370 -0.24 -28.51 -18.72
C PRO A 370 0.75 -29.02 -19.77
N GLN A 371 0.22 -29.55 -20.87
CA GLN A 371 1.04 -29.93 -22.02
C GLN A 371 1.19 -28.75 -22.98
N VAL A 372 2.43 -28.48 -23.43
CA VAL A 372 2.70 -27.49 -24.47
C VAL A 372 2.44 -28.14 -25.84
N THR A 373 1.37 -27.72 -26.51
CA THR A 373 0.93 -28.30 -27.79
C THR A 373 1.36 -27.47 -29.00
N ARG A 374 1.46 -26.14 -28.84
CA ARG A 374 2.02 -25.22 -29.84
C ARG A 374 3.39 -24.75 -29.37
N ASP A 375 4.33 -24.63 -30.32
CA ASP A 375 5.73 -24.25 -30.04
C ASP A 375 6.45 -25.23 -29.10
N LYS A 376 6.09 -26.52 -29.15
CA LYS A 376 6.68 -27.58 -28.31
C LYS A 376 8.21 -27.67 -28.43
N ASP A 377 8.76 -27.37 -29.61
CA ASP A 377 10.21 -27.42 -29.86
C ASP A 377 10.95 -26.23 -29.20
N ASN A 378 10.20 -25.25 -28.68
CA ASN A 378 10.69 -24.13 -27.88
C ASN A 378 10.61 -24.36 -26.37
N VAL A 379 10.13 -25.53 -25.92
CA VAL A 379 10.28 -25.93 -24.51
C VAL A 379 11.77 -26.06 -24.21
N LEU A 380 12.25 -25.30 -23.22
CA LEU A 380 13.65 -25.37 -22.81
C LEU A 380 13.91 -26.68 -22.07
N THR A 381 14.91 -27.43 -22.53
CA THR A 381 15.43 -28.62 -21.85
C THR A 381 16.82 -28.36 -21.27
N PHE A 382 17.16 -29.01 -20.18
CA PHE A 382 18.45 -28.89 -19.50
C PHE A 382 18.83 -30.22 -18.84
N GLU A 383 20.13 -30.44 -18.65
CA GLU A 383 20.63 -31.62 -17.94
C GLU A 383 20.65 -31.36 -16.44
N PHE A 384 20.03 -32.23 -15.66
CA PHE A 384 20.02 -32.16 -14.20
C PHE A 384 20.00 -33.56 -13.60
N ASN A 385 20.94 -33.85 -12.69
CA ASN A 385 21.16 -35.19 -12.12
C ASN A 385 21.35 -36.31 -13.16
N GLY A 386 21.95 -35.99 -14.30
CA GLY A 386 22.20 -36.97 -15.38
C GLY A 386 20.97 -37.30 -16.24
N GLU A 387 19.89 -36.53 -16.11
CA GLU A 387 18.69 -36.66 -16.92
C GLU A 387 18.38 -35.34 -17.64
N THR A 388 17.91 -35.44 -18.89
CA THR A 388 17.33 -34.31 -19.61
C THR A 388 15.94 -34.00 -19.04
N GLN A 389 15.77 -32.79 -18.52
CA GLN A 389 14.52 -32.32 -17.90
C GLN A 389 14.02 -31.04 -18.61
N SER A 390 12.72 -30.77 -18.49
CA SER A 390 12.07 -29.52 -18.96
C SER A 390 11.28 -28.78 -17.87
N GLU A 391 11.17 -29.40 -16.70
CA GLU A 391 10.41 -28.91 -15.56
C GLU A 391 11.36 -28.34 -14.51
N LEU A 392 11.34 -27.03 -14.30
CA LEU A 392 12.02 -26.41 -13.16
C LEU A 392 11.17 -26.61 -11.91
N LYS A 393 11.48 -27.66 -11.16
CA LYS A 393 10.83 -27.99 -9.89
C LYS A 393 11.35 -27.10 -8.78
N TYR A 394 10.41 -26.49 -8.05
CA TYR A 394 10.64 -25.71 -6.83
C TYR A 394 9.80 -26.29 -5.69
N HIS A 395 9.92 -25.74 -4.48
CA HIS A 395 8.98 -26.13 -3.42
C HIS A 395 7.57 -25.69 -3.77
N HIS A 396 6.68 -26.67 -3.96
CA HIS A 396 5.24 -26.53 -4.16
C HIS A 396 4.80 -25.96 -5.52
N PHE A 397 5.74 -25.66 -6.41
CA PHE A 397 5.42 -25.22 -7.77
C PHE A 397 6.45 -25.67 -8.80
N THR A 398 6.02 -25.75 -10.06
CA THR A 398 6.86 -26.08 -11.22
C THR A 398 6.73 -24.99 -12.27
N VAL A 399 7.84 -24.67 -12.94
CA VAL A 399 7.89 -23.74 -14.08
C VAL A 399 8.37 -24.48 -15.33
N VAL A 400 7.72 -24.23 -16.47
CA VAL A 400 8.18 -24.70 -17.79
C VAL A 400 8.54 -23.51 -18.66
N MET A 401 9.80 -23.45 -19.12
CA MET A 401 10.36 -22.30 -19.82
C MET A 401 10.19 -22.37 -21.34
N ASN A 402 9.91 -21.23 -21.96
CA ASN A 402 10.05 -21.03 -23.40
C ASN A 402 11.44 -20.47 -23.70
N ARG A 403 12.24 -21.23 -24.46
CA ARG A 403 13.64 -20.93 -24.80
C ARG A 403 13.80 -19.59 -25.51
N GLU A 404 13.00 -19.33 -26.55
CA GLU A 404 13.11 -18.12 -27.37
C GLU A 404 12.61 -16.88 -26.66
N ARG A 405 11.51 -17.00 -25.90
CA ARG A 405 10.93 -15.89 -25.14
C ARG A 405 11.71 -15.56 -23.87
N ARG A 406 12.56 -16.49 -23.40
CA ARG A 406 13.34 -16.38 -22.15
C ARG A 406 12.44 -16.14 -20.92
N GLN A 407 11.22 -16.66 -21.00
CA GLN A 407 10.09 -16.48 -20.08
C GLN A 407 9.35 -17.81 -19.98
N CYS A 408 8.57 -18.05 -18.93
CA CYS A 408 7.82 -19.30 -18.82
C CYS A 408 6.66 -19.39 -19.82
N PHE A 409 6.35 -20.60 -20.29
CA PHE A 409 5.03 -20.89 -20.84
C PHE A 409 3.97 -20.81 -19.73
N TYR A 410 4.28 -21.40 -18.57
CA TYR A 410 3.43 -21.36 -17.39
C TYR A 410 4.22 -21.66 -16.10
N SER A 411 3.58 -21.31 -14.98
CA SER A 411 3.88 -21.81 -13.65
C SER A 411 2.66 -22.54 -13.08
N ALA A 412 2.86 -23.64 -12.38
CA ALA A 412 1.84 -24.45 -11.74
C ALA A 412 2.15 -24.58 -10.25
N CYS A 413 1.25 -24.15 -9.37
CA CYS A 413 1.47 -24.10 -7.92
C CYS A 413 0.38 -24.85 -7.16
N ASN A 414 0.77 -25.59 -6.12
CA ASN A 414 -0.13 -26.12 -5.11
C ASN A 414 -0.15 -25.20 -3.89
N ILE A 415 -1.34 -24.92 -3.37
CA ILE A 415 -1.54 -24.07 -2.21
C ILE A 415 -2.31 -24.88 -1.16
N ASP A 416 -1.70 -25.07 0.00
CA ASP A 416 -2.36 -25.66 1.18
C ASP A 416 -2.80 -24.53 2.13
N GLY A 417 -4.09 -24.19 2.11
CA GLY A 417 -4.63 -23.14 2.94
C GLY A 417 -4.54 -23.44 4.44
N LEU A 418 -4.67 -24.71 4.83
CA LEU A 418 -4.55 -25.16 6.23
C LEU A 418 -3.13 -24.99 6.76
N LEU A 419 -2.12 -25.31 5.93
CA LEU A 419 -0.71 -25.27 6.32
C LEU A 419 -0.03 -23.93 5.99
N SER A 420 -0.77 -22.97 5.44
CA SER A 420 -0.23 -21.67 5.01
C SER A 420 0.42 -20.90 6.17
N LYS A 421 1.56 -20.25 5.88
CA LYS A 421 2.27 -19.38 6.83
C LYS A 421 2.20 -17.93 6.34
N ARG A 422 2.27 -17.00 7.30
CA ARG A 422 2.35 -15.56 7.05
C ARG A 422 3.67 -15.01 7.60
N GLY A 423 4.08 -13.85 7.09
CA GLY A 423 5.22 -13.11 7.64
C GLY A 423 6.60 -13.71 7.31
N VAL A 424 6.69 -14.58 6.31
CA VAL A 424 7.97 -15.05 5.78
C VAL A 424 8.67 -13.89 5.07
N LYS A 425 9.93 -13.64 5.47
CA LYS A 425 10.76 -12.56 4.90
C LYS A 425 11.00 -12.80 3.41
N ARG A 426 10.98 -11.71 2.66
CA ARG A 426 11.34 -11.69 1.24
C ARG A 426 12.84 -11.92 1.05
N THR A 427 13.20 -12.52 -0.08
CA THR A 427 14.57 -12.65 -0.59
C THR A 427 14.76 -11.83 -1.87
N GLY A 428 16.00 -11.64 -2.32
CA GLY A 428 16.31 -10.97 -3.59
C GLY A 428 16.04 -11.85 -4.82
N TRP A 429 15.92 -11.22 -6.00
CA TRP A 429 15.77 -11.92 -7.28
C TRP A 429 17.06 -12.61 -7.72
N LYS A 430 16.96 -13.87 -8.15
CA LYS A 430 18.11 -14.68 -8.55
C LYS A 430 17.89 -15.41 -9.88
N TYR A 431 19.00 -15.72 -10.56
CA TYR A 431 19.00 -16.69 -11.65
C TYR A 431 18.77 -18.10 -11.08
N ASP A 432 18.17 -18.98 -11.88
CA ASP A 432 18.21 -20.41 -11.65
C ASP A 432 19.49 -20.97 -12.29
N SER A 433 20.34 -21.61 -11.49
CA SER A 433 21.64 -22.13 -11.93
C SER A 433 21.54 -23.43 -12.73
N ARG A 434 20.37 -24.08 -12.79
CA ARG A 434 20.13 -25.28 -13.60
C ARG A 434 20.06 -25.00 -15.09
N ILE A 435 19.76 -23.75 -15.49
CA ILE A 435 19.66 -23.36 -16.89
C ILE A 435 20.60 -22.18 -17.22
N PRO A 436 21.11 -22.10 -18.46
CA PRO A 436 21.96 -20.99 -18.88
C PRO A 436 21.30 -19.61 -18.74
N LYS A 437 22.10 -18.58 -18.44
CA LYS A 437 21.61 -17.21 -18.17
C LYS A 437 21.01 -16.55 -19.40
N GLU A 438 21.43 -16.93 -20.61
CA GLU A 438 20.87 -16.44 -21.86
C GLU A 438 19.39 -16.81 -22.04
N PHE A 439 18.89 -17.84 -21.35
CA PHE A 439 17.47 -18.22 -21.37
C PHE A 439 16.64 -17.57 -20.26
N GLN A 440 17.22 -16.63 -19.51
CA GLN A 440 16.61 -15.96 -18.37
C GLN A 440 16.74 -14.45 -18.51
N ILE A 441 15.72 -13.69 -18.13
CA ILE A 441 15.75 -12.22 -18.14
C ILE A 441 15.85 -11.74 -16.70
N LYS A 442 16.91 -11.04 -16.34
CA LYS A 442 17.06 -10.50 -14.97
C LYS A 442 17.05 -8.99 -14.94
N ASN A 443 17.75 -8.32 -15.85
CA ASN A 443 18.02 -6.87 -15.75
C ASN A 443 17.62 -6.09 -17.01
N GLU A 444 17.51 -6.76 -18.16
CA GLU A 444 17.48 -6.15 -19.49
C GLU A 444 16.30 -5.20 -19.65
N CYS A 445 15.10 -5.67 -19.29
CA CYS A 445 13.85 -4.92 -19.39
C CYS A 445 13.25 -4.51 -18.04
N TYR A 446 13.89 -4.90 -16.92
CA TYR A 446 13.38 -4.68 -15.58
C TYR A 446 14.04 -3.47 -14.90
N GLY A 447 13.30 -2.79 -14.03
CA GLY A 447 13.80 -1.66 -13.23
C GLY A 447 12.73 -0.61 -12.98
N ASN A 448 13.16 0.60 -12.62
CA ASN A 448 12.25 1.73 -12.40
C ASN A 448 11.51 2.13 -13.69
N PRO A 449 10.29 2.71 -13.60
CA PRO A 449 9.57 3.23 -14.76
C PRO A 449 10.48 4.10 -15.63
N PRO A 450 10.43 3.99 -16.97
CA PRO A 450 9.44 3.26 -17.78
C PRO A 450 9.80 1.78 -18.07
N LYS A 451 10.72 1.18 -17.31
CA LYS A 451 10.99 -0.27 -17.39
C LYS A 451 9.92 -1.09 -16.66
N PHE A 452 9.94 -2.39 -16.91
CA PHE A 452 8.95 -3.32 -16.37
C PHE A 452 9.26 -3.74 -14.93
N SER A 453 8.23 -4.12 -14.18
CA SER A 453 8.39 -4.89 -12.95
C SER A 453 8.54 -6.37 -13.28
N ARG A 454 9.22 -7.12 -12.40
CA ARG A 454 9.24 -8.59 -12.42
C ARG A 454 7.92 -9.12 -11.88
N GLY A 455 6.95 -9.30 -12.78
CA GLY A 455 5.63 -9.85 -12.46
C GLY A 455 5.74 -11.33 -12.15
N HIS A 456 5.42 -11.72 -10.91
CA HIS A 456 5.44 -13.12 -10.49
C HIS A 456 4.38 -13.93 -11.24
N MET A 457 4.74 -15.14 -11.65
CA MET A 457 3.77 -16.12 -12.14
C MET A 457 3.15 -16.85 -10.94
N THR A 458 3.92 -17.71 -10.26
CA THR A 458 3.56 -18.13 -8.90
C THR A 458 3.88 -17.00 -7.94
N ARG A 459 2.89 -16.47 -7.22
CA ARG A 459 3.13 -15.39 -6.26
C ARG A 459 3.96 -15.88 -5.10
N LYS A 460 4.65 -14.94 -4.44
CA LYS A 460 5.40 -15.22 -3.21
C LYS A 460 4.59 -15.97 -2.16
N GLU A 461 3.35 -15.57 -1.89
CA GLU A 461 2.58 -16.12 -0.76
C GLU A 461 1.95 -17.49 -1.05
N ASP A 462 1.79 -17.84 -2.33
CA ASP A 462 1.10 -19.07 -2.75
C ASP A 462 1.81 -20.36 -2.28
N PRO A 463 3.14 -20.53 -2.47
CA PRO A 463 3.85 -21.73 -2.02
C PRO A 463 4.29 -21.65 -0.55
N ILE A 464 3.88 -20.64 0.23
CA ILE A 464 4.32 -20.47 1.62
C ILE A 464 3.41 -21.28 2.55
N TRP A 465 3.62 -22.60 2.59
CA TRP A 465 2.92 -23.52 3.48
C TRP A 465 3.79 -24.72 3.89
N GLY A 466 3.42 -25.38 5.00
CA GLY A 466 4.19 -26.46 5.62
C GLY A 466 4.90 -26.01 6.90
N ASP A 467 5.99 -26.67 7.27
CA ASP A 467 6.83 -26.16 8.36
C ASP A 467 7.52 -24.84 7.94
N LEU A 468 8.00 -24.08 8.92
CA LEU A 468 8.52 -22.73 8.68
C LEU A 468 9.81 -22.73 7.84
N THR A 469 10.61 -23.79 7.89
CA THR A 469 11.85 -23.91 7.11
C THR A 469 11.51 -24.12 5.65
N LEU A 470 10.63 -25.09 5.36
CA LEU A 470 10.10 -25.36 4.03
C LEU A 470 9.37 -24.13 3.47
N ALA A 471 8.49 -23.51 4.24
CA ALA A 471 7.74 -22.33 3.81
C ALA A 471 8.65 -21.12 3.48
N ARG A 472 9.77 -20.95 4.21
CA ARG A 472 10.81 -19.95 3.89
C ARG A 472 11.54 -20.28 2.59
N ALA A 473 11.93 -21.54 2.40
CA ALA A 473 12.59 -21.99 1.18
C ALA A 473 11.67 -21.81 -0.03
N ALA A 474 10.40 -22.19 0.08
CA ALA A 474 9.40 -22.04 -0.96
C ALA A 474 9.12 -20.57 -1.32
N GLY A 475 9.00 -19.71 -0.32
CA GLY A 475 8.89 -18.27 -0.53
C GLY A 475 10.15 -17.64 -1.15
N GLY A 476 11.33 -18.24 -0.94
CA GLY A 476 12.57 -17.84 -1.61
C GLY A 476 12.66 -18.35 -3.05
N ASP A 477 12.15 -19.56 -3.32
CA ASP A 477 12.12 -20.14 -4.66
C ASP A 477 11.23 -19.32 -5.62
N SER A 478 10.19 -18.64 -5.14
CA SER A 478 9.34 -17.79 -5.99
C SER A 478 10.08 -16.59 -6.62
N PHE A 479 11.27 -16.23 -6.10
CA PHE A 479 12.11 -15.13 -6.57
C PHE A 479 13.14 -15.53 -7.63
N HIS A 480 13.01 -16.70 -8.25
CA HIS A 480 13.76 -16.99 -9.47
C HIS A 480 13.17 -16.24 -10.65
N VAL A 481 14.03 -15.65 -11.48
CA VAL A 481 13.59 -14.90 -12.67
C VAL A 481 12.88 -15.77 -13.72
N THR A 482 13.04 -17.10 -13.65
CA THR A 482 12.27 -18.06 -14.45
C THR A 482 10.78 -18.07 -14.09
N ASN A 483 10.42 -17.68 -12.86
CA ASN A 483 9.05 -17.49 -12.40
C ASN A 483 8.53 -16.05 -12.62
N ALA A 484 9.19 -15.26 -13.48
CA ALA A 484 8.83 -13.87 -13.73
C ALA A 484 8.64 -13.54 -15.21
N THR A 485 7.73 -12.61 -15.48
CA THR A 485 7.53 -12.01 -16.82
C THR A 485 7.43 -10.48 -16.73
N PRO A 486 7.78 -9.73 -17.79
CA PRO A 486 7.68 -8.28 -17.81
C PRO A 486 6.23 -7.80 -17.74
N GLN A 487 5.90 -7.13 -16.65
CA GLN A 487 4.58 -6.53 -16.43
C GLN A 487 4.74 -5.03 -16.14
N MET A 488 3.89 -4.22 -16.76
CA MET A 488 3.82 -2.79 -16.46
C MET A 488 3.49 -2.63 -14.98
N GLN A 489 4.15 -1.69 -14.31
CA GLN A 489 4.05 -1.56 -12.87
C GLN A 489 2.61 -1.21 -12.42
N SER A 490 1.89 -0.44 -13.24
CA SER A 490 0.46 -0.12 -13.10
C SER A 490 -0.48 -1.31 -13.34
N PHE A 491 -0.05 -2.30 -14.13
CA PHE A 491 -0.81 -3.51 -14.43
C PHE A 491 -0.73 -4.57 -13.32
N ASN A 492 0.40 -4.65 -12.61
CA ASN A 492 0.68 -5.63 -11.54
C ASN A 492 -0.13 -5.37 -10.24
N ALA A 493 -1.29 -4.69 -10.29
CA ALA A 493 -1.86 -4.07 -9.10
C ALA A 493 -3.32 -4.39 -8.71
N PRO A 494 -4.39 -4.03 -9.44
CA PRO A 494 -5.69 -3.96 -8.77
C PRO A 494 -6.52 -5.26 -8.86
N VAL A 495 -6.74 -5.81 -10.06
CA VAL A 495 -7.74 -6.90 -10.21
C VAL A 495 -7.13 -8.29 -10.20
N TRP A 496 -5.94 -8.44 -10.79
CA TRP A 496 -5.19 -9.70 -10.71
C TRP A 496 -4.87 -10.07 -9.27
N LEU A 497 -4.35 -9.11 -8.50
CA LEU A 497 -4.06 -9.29 -7.08
C LEU A 497 -5.33 -9.57 -6.27
N ALA A 498 -6.45 -8.91 -6.55
CA ALA A 498 -7.71 -9.14 -5.83
C ALA A 498 -8.25 -10.57 -6.05
N LEU A 499 -8.19 -11.10 -7.28
CA LEU A 499 -8.55 -12.49 -7.57
C LEU A 499 -7.62 -13.47 -6.81
N GLU A 500 -6.32 -13.17 -6.81
CA GLU A 500 -5.32 -14.01 -6.16
C GLU A 500 -5.41 -13.96 -4.62
N ASP A 501 -5.73 -12.80 -4.04
CA ASP A 501 -5.97 -12.63 -2.60
C ASP A 501 -7.26 -13.32 -2.18
N TYR A 502 -8.32 -13.18 -2.98
CA TYR A 502 -9.55 -13.92 -2.74
C TYR A 502 -9.31 -15.44 -2.76
N ALA A 503 -8.65 -15.97 -3.78
CA ALA A 503 -8.40 -17.41 -3.88
C ALA A 503 -7.57 -17.95 -2.70
N LEU A 504 -6.50 -17.25 -2.32
CA LEU A 504 -5.65 -17.65 -1.20
C LEU A 504 -6.33 -17.49 0.16
N GLU A 505 -7.07 -16.40 0.38
CA GLU A 505 -7.71 -16.14 1.67
C GLU A 505 -8.90 -17.09 1.91
N ASN A 506 -9.71 -17.39 0.90
CA ASN A 506 -10.74 -18.42 1.02
C ASN A 506 -10.12 -19.79 1.27
N ALA A 507 -9.04 -20.15 0.54
CA ALA A 507 -8.34 -21.40 0.82
C ALA A 507 -7.86 -21.49 2.27
N ARG A 508 -7.36 -20.39 2.85
CA ARG A 508 -6.96 -20.32 4.27
C ARG A 508 -8.15 -20.43 5.23
N GLN A 509 -9.20 -19.64 5.00
CA GLN A 509 -10.39 -19.59 5.85
C GLN A 509 -11.07 -20.96 5.94
N ASP A 510 -11.19 -21.63 4.80
CA ASP A 510 -11.88 -22.91 4.68
C ASP A 510 -10.91 -24.12 4.75
N ALA A 511 -9.64 -23.88 5.05
CA ALA A 511 -8.60 -24.91 5.13
C ALA A 511 -8.51 -25.79 3.85
N MET A 512 -8.79 -25.19 2.69
CA MET A 512 -8.85 -25.88 1.40
C MET A 512 -7.47 -26.04 0.76
N LYS A 513 -7.37 -27.06 -0.10
CA LYS A 513 -6.29 -27.23 -1.05
C LYS A 513 -6.72 -26.72 -2.41
N ILE A 514 -5.88 -25.91 -3.05
CA ILE A 514 -6.11 -25.43 -4.41
C ILE A 514 -4.86 -25.62 -5.28
N SER A 515 -5.07 -25.83 -6.57
CA SER A 515 -4.02 -25.83 -7.59
C SER A 515 -4.24 -24.63 -8.52
N VAL A 516 -3.16 -23.89 -8.81
CA VAL A 516 -3.21 -22.68 -9.64
C VAL A 516 -2.25 -22.83 -10.82
N PHE A 517 -2.73 -22.57 -12.03
CA PHE A 517 -1.91 -22.47 -13.24
C PHE A 517 -1.95 -21.04 -13.75
N THR A 518 -0.82 -20.52 -14.20
CA THR A 518 -0.72 -19.12 -14.63
C THR A 518 0.43 -18.91 -15.60
N GLY A 519 0.29 -17.97 -16.52
CA GLY A 519 1.34 -17.69 -17.50
C GLY A 519 0.98 -16.58 -18.47
N PRO A 520 1.96 -16.13 -19.28
CA PRO A 520 1.71 -15.22 -20.38
C PRO A 520 1.00 -15.93 -21.55
N ILE A 521 0.31 -15.14 -22.38
CA ILE A 521 -0.20 -15.56 -23.68
C ILE A 521 0.70 -14.92 -24.74
N PHE A 522 1.61 -15.70 -25.32
CA PHE A 522 2.52 -15.19 -26.33
C PHE A 522 1.83 -15.04 -27.68
N THR A 523 2.11 -13.90 -28.33
CA THR A 523 1.66 -13.62 -29.69
C THR A 523 2.82 -13.15 -30.56
N GLU A 524 2.67 -13.26 -31.87
CA GLU A 524 3.64 -12.69 -32.80
C GLU A 524 3.67 -11.16 -32.73
N GLN A 525 2.55 -10.54 -32.35
CA GLN A 525 2.33 -9.09 -32.27
C GLN A 525 2.85 -8.47 -30.96
N ASP A 526 3.33 -9.29 -30.02
CA ASP A 526 3.92 -8.80 -28.78
C ASP A 526 5.04 -7.78 -29.06
N PRO A 527 5.00 -6.58 -28.46
CA PRO A 527 5.96 -5.53 -28.76
C PRO A 527 7.34 -5.87 -28.23
N VAL A 528 8.37 -5.46 -28.95
CA VAL A 528 9.75 -5.53 -28.48
C VAL A 528 10.10 -4.24 -27.73
N LYS A 529 10.44 -4.36 -26.45
CA LYS A 529 10.97 -3.26 -25.63
C LYS A 529 12.23 -3.72 -24.90
N TYR A 530 13.27 -2.89 -24.87
CA TYR A 530 14.56 -3.22 -24.26
C TYR A 530 15.13 -4.57 -24.75
N SER A 531 15.00 -4.83 -26.06
CA SER A 531 15.42 -6.09 -26.71
C SER A 531 14.71 -7.37 -26.21
N VAL A 532 13.60 -7.22 -25.48
CA VAL A 532 12.76 -8.32 -25.00
C VAL A 532 11.38 -8.22 -25.65
N LYS A 533 10.85 -9.35 -26.12
CA LYS A 533 9.47 -9.43 -26.64
C LYS A 533 8.51 -9.56 -25.45
N ILE A 534 7.68 -8.54 -25.24
CA ILE A 534 6.87 -8.33 -24.04
C ILE A 534 5.48 -8.95 -24.23
N PRO A 535 5.07 -9.95 -23.45
CA PRO A 535 3.71 -10.51 -23.55
C PRO A 535 2.67 -9.45 -23.19
N VAL A 536 1.58 -9.36 -23.95
CA VAL A 536 0.51 -8.37 -23.69
C VAL A 536 -0.60 -8.93 -22.81
N ASP A 537 -0.88 -10.23 -22.92
CA ASP A 537 -1.97 -10.88 -22.21
C ASP A 537 -1.45 -11.98 -21.27
N PHE A 538 -2.21 -12.26 -20.22
CA PHE A 538 -1.92 -13.31 -19.23
C PHE A 538 -3.17 -14.12 -18.93
N PHE A 539 -2.98 -15.36 -18.45
CA PHE A 539 -4.05 -16.25 -18.04
C PHE A 539 -3.83 -16.81 -16.64
N LYS A 540 -4.92 -17.19 -15.96
CA LYS A 540 -4.89 -17.97 -14.72
C LYS A 540 -6.03 -18.96 -14.66
N ILE A 541 -5.76 -20.12 -14.10
CA ILE A 541 -6.75 -21.17 -13.84
C ILE A 541 -6.63 -21.57 -12.38
N ILE A 542 -7.75 -21.54 -11.67
CA ILE A 542 -7.85 -21.96 -10.27
C ILE A 542 -8.66 -23.24 -10.21
N VAL A 543 -8.11 -24.26 -9.55
CA VAL A 543 -8.69 -25.61 -9.45
C VAL A 543 -8.81 -26.02 -7.99
N PHE A 544 -9.97 -26.51 -7.60
CA PHE A 544 -10.24 -26.91 -6.22
C PHE A 544 -11.36 -27.96 -6.16
N ILE A 545 -11.55 -28.58 -4.99
CA ILE A 545 -12.71 -29.43 -4.72
C ILE A 545 -13.76 -28.59 -4.02
N HIS A 546 -14.94 -28.46 -4.60
CA HIS A 546 -16.03 -27.71 -3.99
C HIS A 546 -16.53 -28.41 -2.72
N ASP A 547 -16.66 -27.68 -1.61
CA ASP A 547 -16.93 -28.29 -0.31
C ASP A 547 -18.30 -28.96 -0.21
N THR A 548 -19.35 -28.32 -0.73
CA THR A 548 -20.70 -28.90 -0.76
C THR A 548 -20.83 -30.05 -1.76
N THR A 549 -20.45 -29.84 -3.04
CA THR A 549 -20.71 -30.82 -4.10
C THR A 549 -19.67 -31.95 -4.13
N ARG A 550 -18.51 -31.75 -3.49
CA ARG A 550 -17.35 -32.66 -3.49
C ARG A 550 -16.82 -33.00 -4.89
N LYS A 551 -17.13 -32.15 -5.88
CA LYS A 551 -16.68 -32.26 -7.27
C LYS A 551 -15.46 -31.38 -7.52
N LEU A 552 -14.66 -31.76 -8.51
CA LEU A 552 -13.59 -30.93 -9.03
C LEU A 552 -14.19 -29.72 -9.77
N CYS A 553 -13.72 -28.54 -9.43
CA CYS A 553 -14.09 -27.27 -10.06
C CYS A 553 -12.84 -26.59 -10.61
N ALA A 554 -12.97 -26.00 -11.80
CA ALA A 554 -11.90 -25.23 -12.42
C ALA A 554 -12.48 -23.96 -13.05
N THR A 555 -11.82 -22.82 -12.85
CA THR A 555 -12.25 -21.53 -13.44
C THR A 555 -11.07 -20.84 -14.10
N GLY A 556 -11.28 -20.29 -15.29
CA GLY A 556 -10.26 -19.62 -16.09
C GLY A 556 -10.46 -18.10 -16.15
N TYR A 557 -9.36 -17.36 -16.19
CA TYR A 557 -9.33 -15.90 -16.22
C TYR A 557 -8.28 -15.41 -17.20
N THR A 558 -8.52 -14.27 -17.85
CA THR A 558 -7.50 -13.54 -18.63
C THR A 558 -7.51 -12.06 -18.34
N VAL A 559 -6.33 -11.44 -18.43
CA VAL A 559 -6.11 -10.01 -18.18
C VAL A 559 -5.07 -9.47 -19.17
N SER A 560 -5.24 -8.23 -19.63
CA SER A 560 -4.39 -7.60 -20.65
C SER A 560 -3.68 -6.35 -20.13
N GLN A 561 -2.38 -6.24 -20.37
CA GLN A 561 -1.60 -5.02 -20.07
C GLN A 561 -1.53 -4.04 -21.26
N LYS A 562 -2.29 -4.28 -22.34
CA LYS A 562 -2.24 -3.52 -23.60
C LYS A 562 -2.34 -2.01 -23.40
N ASP A 563 -3.30 -1.55 -22.60
CA ASP A 563 -3.55 -0.12 -22.39
C ASP A 563 -2.44 0.59 -21.61
N HIS A 564 -1.57 -0.19 -20.95
CA HIS A 564 -0.40 0.33 -20.25
C HIS A 564 0.85 0.40 -21.14
N LEU A 565 0.81 -0.14 -22.36
CA LEU A 565 1.98 -0.21 -23.24
C LEU A 565 2.11 0.97 -24.21
N SER A 566 1.07 1.80 -24.39
CA SER A 566 1.01 2.92 -25.35
C SER A 566 1.72 4.20 -24.85
N ASN A 567 2.38 4.93 -25.77
CA ASN A 567 3.11 6.18 -25.51
C ASN A 567 2.29 7.46 -25.85
N GLN A 568 1.03 7.32 -26.26
CA GLN A 568 0.13 8.45 -26.51
C GLN A 568 -0.76 8.60 -25.28
N GLU A 569 -0.97 9.84 -24.84
CA GLU A 569 -1.85 10.29 -23.75
C GLU A 569 -2.55 9.17 -22.97
N PHE A 570 -2.12 8.96 -21.72
CA PHE A 570 -2.70 8.04 -20.73
C PHE A 570 -4.23 7.87 -20.91
N VAL A 571 -4.64 6.86 -21.68
CA VAL A 571 -6.04 6.46 -21.79
C VAL A 571 -6.30 5.54 -20.61
N PHE A 572 -7.14 5.98 -19.68
CA PHE A 572 -7.68 5.14 -18.62
C PHE A 572 -8.59 4.10 -19.28
N GLY A 573 -8.07 2.90 -19.55
CA GLY A 573 -8.88 1.71 -19.72
C GLY A 573 -9.26 1.16 -18.35
N GLU A 574 -10.55 0.85 -18.14
CA GLU A 574 -10.99 0.11 -16.96
C GLU A 574 -10.35 -1.29 -16.95
N PHE A 575 -9.99 -1.79 -15.76
CA PHE A 575 -9.40 -3.11 -15.62
C PHE A 575 -10.45 -4.18 -15.88
N GLU A 576 -10.41 -4.77 -17.07
CA GLU A 576 -11.35 -5.83 -17.38
C GLU A 576 -10.70 -7.20 -17.13
N THR A 577 -10.92 -7.75 -15.93
CA THR A 577 -10.67 -9.19 -15.69
C THR A 577 -11.91 -9.95 -16.12
N TYR A 578 -11.70 -10.86 -17.06
CA TYR A 578 -12.77 -11.68 -17.59
C TYR A 578 -12.60 -13.09 -17.09
N GLN A 579 -13.66 -13.64 -16.49
CA GLN A 579 -13.81 -15.09 -16.41
C GLN A 579 -14.04 -15.61 -17.84
N VAL A 580 -13.15 -16.46 -18.33
CA VAL A 580 -13.22 -17.03 -19.68
C VAL A 580 -13.14 -18.55 -19.60
N SER A 581 -13.67 -19.22 -20.63
CA SER A 581 -13.53 -20.68 -20.69
C SER A 581 -12.06 -21.09 -20.78
N ILE A 582 -11.69 -22.13 -20.03
CA ILE A 582 -10.38 -22.79 -20.09
C ILE A 582 -10.07 -23.21 -21.52
N LYS A 583 -11.06 -23.66 -22.29
CA LYS A 583 -10.89 -24.00 -23.71
C LYS A 583 -10.43 -22.80 -24.56
N SER A 584 -10.85 -21.58 -24.23
CA SER A 584 -10.35 -20.37 -24.90
C SER A 584 -8.90 -20.09 -24.50
N ILE A 585 -8.55 -20.30 -23.23
CA ILE A 585 -7.15 -20.20 -22.75
C ILE A 585 -6.27 -21.23 -23.49
N GLU A 586 -6.69 -22.49 -23.60
CA GLU A 586 -5.98 -23.55 -24.34
C GLU A 586 -5.69 -23.12 -25.78
N ARG A 587 -6.71 -22.64 -26.49
CA ARG A 587 -6.58 -22.15 -27.87
C ARG A 587 -5.60 -20.98 -27.98
N ARG A 588 -5.70 -19.98 -27.09
CA ARG A 588 -4.87 -18.76 -27.12
C ARG A 588 -3.43 -19.04 -26.71
N THR A 589 -3.19 -19.92 -25.74
CA THR A 589 -1.85 -20.21 -25.20
C THR A 589 -1.13 -21.34 -25.95
N GLY A 590 -1.88 -22.27 -26.56
CA GLY A 590 -1.31 -23.51 -27.06
C GLY A 590 -0.98 -24.51 -25.94
N LEU A 591 -1.53 -24.32 -24.74
CA LEU A 591 -1.45 -25.27 -23.64
C LEU A 591 -2.68 -26.18 -23.64
N HIS A 592 -2.54 -27.40 -23.11
CA HIS A 592 -3.64 -28.32 -22.87
C HIS A 592 -3.67 -28.70 -21.39
N PHE A 593 -4.78 -28.40 -20.70
CA PHE A 593 -4.92 -28.57 -19.25
C PHE A 593 -5.62 -29.89 -18.86
N GLY A 594 -5.51 -30.91 -19.70
CA GLY A 594 -6.11 -32.22 -19.45
C GLY A 594 -7.63 -32.17 -19.48
N ASN A 595 -8.28 -32.59 -18.40
CA ASN A 595 -9.74 -32.63 -18.31
C ASN A 595 -10.37 -31.35 -17.73
N LEU A 596 -9.59 -30.32 -17.38
CA LEU A 596 -10.11 -29.14 -16.67
C LEU A 596 -11.18 -28.38 -17.46
N SER A 597 -11.08 -28.32 -18.79
CA SER A 597 -12.10 -27.68 -19.64
C SER A 597 -13.46 -28.39 -19.60
N SER A 598 -13.52 -29.65 -19.16
CA SER A 598 -14.78 -30.42 -19.02
C SER A 598 -15.55 -30.11 -17.72
N VAL A 599 -14.85 -29.59 -16.71
CA VAL A 599 -15.40 -29.22 -15.39
C VAL A 599 -15.49 -27.70 -15.20
N ASP A 600 -15.22 -26.94 -16.24
CA ASP A 600 -15.38 -25.49 -16.30
C ASP A 600 -16.88 -25.12 -16.35
N PRO A 601 -17.38 -24.22 -15.47
CA PRO A 601 -18.76 -23.75 -15.51
C PRO A 601 -19.08 -22.97 -16.81
N ILE A 602 -18.10 -22.38 -17.49
CA ILE A 602 -18.28 -21.65 -18.75
C ILE A 602 -18.14 -22.61 -19.95
N LYS A 603 -19.27 -23.20 -20.36
CA LYS A 603 -19.34 -24.10 -21.54
C LYS A 603 -19.51 -23.31 -22.85
N GLY A 604 -18.39 -22.94 -23.48
CA GLY A 604 -18.27 -22.72 -24.93
C GLY A 604 -19.34 -21.90 -25.65
N LEU A 605 -19.29 -20.58 -25.50
CA LEU A 605 -19.41 -19.51 -26.50
C LEU A 605 -19.10 -18.25 -25.69
N GLU A 606 -18.23 -17.38 -26.20
CA GLU A 606 -17.86 -16.14 -25.53
C GLU A 606 -19.14 -15.38 -25.19
N ALA A 607 -19.58 -15.45 -23.94
CA ALA A 607 -20.37 -14.38 -23.40
C ALA A 607 -19.41 -13.19 -23.42
N PHE A 608 -19.68 -12.23 -24.30
CA PHE A 608 -19.28 -10.84 -24.08
C PHE A 608 -19.98 -10.39 -22.79
N GLY A 609 -19.48 -10.90 -21.67
CA GLY A 609 -19.87 -10.49 -20.33
C GLY A 609 -19.15 -9.20 -20.00
N ALA A 610 -19.79 -8.38 -19.19
CA ALA A 610 -19.12 -7.26 -18.56
C ALA A 610 -17.88 -7.76 -17.78
N PRO A 611 -16.83 -6.94 -17.65
CA PRO A 611 -15.73 -7.23 -16.74
C PRO A 611 -16.26 -7.57 -15.35
N LEU A 612 -15.58 -8.48 -14.64
CA LEU A 612 -15.91 -8.77 -13.25
C LEU A 612 -15.70 -7.50 -12.42
N ALA A 613 -16.79 -6.91 -11.94
CA ALA A 613 -16.76 -5.73 -11.07
C ALA A 613 -16.61 -6.15 -9.60
N LYS A 614 -17.10 -7.36 -9.24
CA LYS A 614 -16.99 -7.94 -7.89
C LYS A 614 -16.84 -9.46 -7.95
N VAL A 615 -16.36 -10.05 -6.86
CA VAL A 615 -16.06 -11.48 -6.79
C VAL A 615 -17.33 -12.35 -6.76
N GLU A 616 -18.45 -11.81 -6.28
CA GLU A 616 -19.74 -12.48 -6.25
C GLU A 616 -20.33 -12.73 -7.66
N GLU A 617 -19.74 -12.12 -8.69
CA GLU A 617 -20.09 -12.32 -10.09
C GLU A 617 -19.43 -13.57 -10.70
N ILE A 618 -18.48 -14.20 -9.98
CA ILE A 618 -17.82 -15.44 -10.41
C ILE A 618 -18.84 -16.59 -10.42
N ARG A 619 -18.97 -17.24 -11.58
CA ARG A 619 -19.81 -18.43 -11.70
C ARG A 619 -19.05 -19.66 -11.24
N PHE A 620 -19.59 -20.35 -10.24
CA PHE A 620 -19.17 -21.68 -9.79
C PHE A 620 -20.09 -22.77 -10.35
N VAL A 621 -19.66 -24.04 -10.28
CA VAL A 621 -20.40 -25.22 -10.75
C VAL A 621 -21.42 -25.69 -9.72
#